data_AF-A0A4W3GHB0-F1
#
_entry.id   AF-A0A4W3GHB0-F1
#
_cell.length_a   1.000
_cell.length_b   1.000
_cell.length_c   1.000
_cell.angle_alpha   90.00
_cell.angle_beta   90.00
_cell.angle_gamma   90.00
#
_symmetry.space_group_name_H-M   'P 1'
#
loop_
_entity.id
_entity.type
_entity.pdbx_description
1 polymer ?
#
loop_
_entity_poly.entity_id
_entity_poly.type
_entity_poly.pdbx_seq_one_letter_code
_entity_poly.pdbx_strand_id
1 'polypeptide(L)'
;PQGKTSEGHPARLQCSMKNADVTRSDVYWYRQLPGQQREWILTHKASGSEIRPEGSPLHFQPSRVTSNNTYILTLTRVTVSDAAVYQCCVEGDVCGDGTRLNISTSQMSSGALSLINPTHPLFTHSPDQPHTPLFPHSPDQTQFPALSPKS
;
A
#
# COMPACT_ATOMS: atom_id res chain seq x y z
N PRO A 1 19.56 7.50 -10.44
CA PRO A 1 19.88 6.53 -9.36
C PRO A 1 19.01 5.26 -9.38
N GLN A 2 19.27 4.27 -8.51
CA GLN A 2 18.42 3.08 -8.32
C GLN A 2 18.18 2.78 -6.84
N GLY A 3 16.95 2.36 -6.51
CA GLY A 3 16.58 1.80 -5.21
C GLY A 3 15.99 0.39 -5.38
N LYS A 4 16.04 -0.42 -4.31
CA LYS A 4 15.40 -1.74 -4.25
C LYS A 4 14.69 -1.91 -2.91
N THR A 5 13.50 -2.50 -2.93
CA THR A 5 12.78 -2.91 -1.71
C THR A 5 11.93 -4.17 -2.00
N SER A 6 11.37 -4.76 -0.96
CA SER A 6 10.42 -5.88 -1.05
C SER A 6 8.98 -5.39 -1.06
N GLU A 7 8.10 -6.15 -1.71
CA GLU A 7 6.65 -5.93 -1.64
C GLU A 7 6.14 -5.86 -0.18
N GLY A 8 5.12 -5.03 0.07
CA GLY A 8 4.57 -4.78 1.40
C GLY A 8 5.42 -3.89 2.31
N HIS A 9 6.66 -3.56 1.93
CA HIS A 9 7.56 -2.70 2.70
C HIS A 9 7.48 -1.24 2.24
N PRO A 10 7.93 -0.26 3.05
CA PRO A 10 8.04 1.11 2.59
C PRO A 10 9.21 1.32 1.61
N ALA A 11 9.11 2.37 0.80
CA ALA A 11 10.22 2.95 0.05
C ALA A 11 10.29 4.46 0.28
N ARG A 12 11.49 5.04 0.24
CA ARG A 12 11.70 6.49 0.40
C ARG A 12 12.55 7.02 -0.76
N LEU A 13 12.00 7.98 -1.49
CA LEU A 13 12.63 8.64 -2.63
C LEU A 13 13.00 10.06 -2.19
N GLN A 14 14.25 10.47 -2.41
CA GLN A 14 14.76 11.78 -1.97
C GLN A 14 14.97 12.70 -3.18
N CYS A 15 14.61 13.96 -3.00
CA CYS A 15 14.80 15.06 -3.94
C CYS A 15 15.53 16.20 -3.23
N SER A 16 16.86 16.15 -3.24
CA SER A 16 17.73 17.14 -2.60
C SER A 16 18.07 18.27 -3.55
N MET A 17 17.77 19.51 -3.16
CA MET A 17 18.00 20.69 -3.99
C MET A 17 19.36 21.35 -3.69
N LYS A 18 20.00 21.90 -4.74
CA LYS A 18 21.28 22.62 -4.64
C LYS A 18 21.15 24.13 -4.79
N ASN A 19 20.33 24.57 -5.76
CA ASN A 19 20.24 25.98 -6.20
C ASN A 19 18.84 26.59 -5.92
N ALA A 20 18.00 25.90 -5.14
CA ALA A 20 16.64 26.28 -4.76
C ALA A 20 16.37 25.84 -3.32
N ASP A 21 15.38 26.41 -2.64
CA ASP A 21 15.09 26.18 -1.21
C ASP A 21 13.75 25.47 -1.03
N VAL A 22 13.74 24.33 -0.33
CA VAL A 22 12.51 23.55 -0.08
C VAL A 22 11.44 24.31 0.69
N THR A 23 11.78 25.39 1.40
CA THR A 23 10.81 26.26 2.08
C THR A 23 10.12 27.26 1.16
N ARG A 24 10.64 27.46 -0.07
CA ARG A 24 10.19 28.48 -1.02
C ARG A 24 9.78 27.94 -2.39
N SER A 25 10.13 26.69 -2.71
CA SER A 25 9.84 26.07 -4.01
C SER A 25 8.87 24.90 -3.91
N ASP A 26 7.98 24.81 -4.90
CA ASP A 26 7.06 23.69 -5.10
C ASP A 26 7.79 22.54 -5.83
N VAL A 27 7.53 21.30 -5.42
CA VAL A 27 8.09 20.11 -6.07
C VAL A 27 7.00 19.19 -6.62
N TYR A 28 7.12 18.94 -7.92
CA TYR A 28 6.28 18.09 -8.72
C TYR A 28 6.92 16.71 -8.83
N TRP A 29 6.20 15.68 -8.40
CA TRP A 29 6.61 14.29 -8.51
C TRP A 29 5.94 13.63 -9.72
N TYR A 30 6.77 12.94 -10.48
CA TYR A 30 6.40 12.20 -11.68
C TYR A 30 6.79 10.73 -11.54
N ARG A 31 6.03 9.87 -12.19
CA ARG A 31 6.25 8.43 -12.32
C ARG A 31 6.33 8.06 -13.80
N GLN A 32 7.18 7.12 -14.16
CA GLN A 32 7.21 6.52 -15.48
C GLN A 32 7.30 5.00 -15.34
N LEU A 33 6.22 4.32 -15.73
CA LEU A 33 6.19 2.85 -15.80
C LEU A 33 6.95 2.37 -17.05
N PRO A 34 7.50 1.13 -17.04
CA PRO A 34 8.21 0.59 -18.20
C PRO A 34 7.37 0.63 -19.48
N GLY A 35 7.93 1.23 -20.54
CA GLY A 35 7.24 1.37 -21.84
C GLY A 35 6.14 2.43 -21.90
N GLN A 36 5.87 3.16 -20.81
CA GLN A 36 4.84 4.21 -20.76
C GLN A 36 5.44 5.62 -20.75
N GLN A 37 4.58 6.62 -20.97
CA GLN A 37 4.94 8.03 -20.83
C GLN A 37 5.12 8.46 -19.37
N ARG A 38 5.65 9.66 -19.15
CA ARG A 38 5.75 10.29 -17.83
C ARG A 38 4.36 10.74 -17.36
N GLU A 39 3.98 10.34 -16.16
CA GLU A 39 2.74 10.68 -15.46
C GLU A 39 3.07 11.62 -14.29
N TRP A 40 2.28 12.68 -14.07
CA TRP A 40 2.32 13.48 -12.83
C TRP A 40 1.48 12.80 -11.76
N ILE A 41 2.07 12.56 -10.58
CA ILE A 41 1.40 11.83 -9.48
C ILE A 41 1.10 12.69 -8.25
N LEU A 42 1.85 13.77 -8.03
CA LEU A 42 1.75 14.60 -6.82
C LEU A 42 2.49 15.93 -6.99
N THR A 43 1.99 17.01 -6.42
CA THR A 43 2.75 18.24 -6.14
C THR A 43 2.72 18.51 -4.64
N HIS A 44 3.89 18.66 -4.02
CA HIS A 44 4.05 19.13 -2.65
C HIS A 44 4.49 20.59 -2.71
N LYS A 45 3.64 21.49 -2.23
CA LYS A 45 3.89 22.93 -2.26
C LYS A 45 4.80 23.40 -1.13
N ALA A 46 5.49 24.52 -1.33
CA ALA A 46 6.27 25.22 -0.32
C ALA A 46 5.45 25.56 0.94
N SER A 47 4.15 25.85 0.76
CA SER A 47 3.15 26.05 1.82
C SER A 47 2.85 24.82 2.67
N GLY A 48 3.29 23.62 2.27
CA GLY A 48 2.92 22.34 2.88
C GLY A 48 1.55 21.80 2.43
N SER A 49 0.90 22.41 1.43
CA SER A 49 -0.29 21.83 0.81
C SER A 49 0.08 20.84 -0.30
N GLU A 50 -0.79 19.85 -0.52
CA GLU A 50 -0.56 18.76 -1.47
C GLU A 50 -1.65 18.75 -2.54
N ILE A 51 -1.27 18.56 -3.80
CA ILE A 51 -2.19 18.39 -4.93
C ILE A 51 -1.88 17.04 -5.61
N ARG A 52 -2.92 16.31 -6.00
CA ARG A 52 -2.82 15.01 -6.69
C ARG A 52 -3.87 14.94 -7.80
N PRO A 53 -3.65 14.16 -8.89
CA PRO A 53 -4.72 13.70 -9.77
C PRO A 53 -5.84 12.98 -9.00
N GLU A 54 -7.06 13.00 -9.56
CA GLU A 54 -8.16 12.15 -9.08
C GLU A 54 -7.77 10.66 -9.16
N GLY A 55 -8.21 9.85 -8.19
CA GLY A 55 -7.87 8.43 -8.12
C GLY A 55 -6.41 8.11 -7.72
N SER A 56 -5.60 9.11 -7.38
CA SER A 56 -4.18 8.90 -7.02
C SER A 56 -3.98 7.96 -5.82
N PRO A 57 -2.95 7.09 -5.83
CA PRO A 57 -2.73 6.14 -4.74
C PRO A 57 -2.43 6.79 -3.38
N LEU A 58 -3.17 6.38 -2.35
CA LEU A 58 -3.08 6.93 -0.99
C LEU A 58 -1.79 6.53 -0.24
N HIS A 59 -1.02 5.56 -0.74
CA HIS A 59 0.28 5.19 -0.15
C HIS A 59 1.41 6.17 -0.49
N PHE A 60 1.18 7.16 -1.36
CA PHE A 60 2.12 8.25 -1.66
C PHE A 60 2.03 9.37 -0.62
N GLN A 61 2.89 9.30 0.40
CA GLN A 61 3.02 10.29 1.47
C GLN A 61 4.25 11.18 1.24
N PRO A 62 4.09 12.44 0.80
CA PRO A 62 5.21 13.36 0.66
C PRO A 62 5.59 13.95 2.02
N SER A 63 6.80 14.47 2.11
CA SER A 63 7.35 15.13 3.31
C SER A 63 8.54 16.01 2.92
N ARG A 64 9.03 16.83 3.85
CA ARG A 64 10.11 17.80 3.63
C ARG A 64 11.06 17.81 4.83
N VAL A 65 12.37 17.83 4.56
CA VAL A 65 13.43 18.01 5.56
C VAL A 65 14.19 19.29 5.21
N THR A 66 13.90 20.37 5.93
CA THR A 66 14.44 21.71 5.67
C THR A 66 15.94 21.79 5.91
N SER A 67 16.44 21.21 7.01
CA SER A 67 17.87 21.17 7.36
C SER A 67 18.77 20.54 6.29
N ASN A 68 18.19 19.66 5.46
CA ASN A 68 18.90 18.92 4.42
C ASN A 68 18.47 19.36 3.02
N ASN A 69 17.72 20.46 2.91
CA ASN A 69 17.15 21.00 1.67
C ASN A 69 16.53 19.92 0.75
N THR A 70 15.77 18.99 1.34
CA THR A 70 15.32 17.76 0.67
C THR A 70 13.82 17.53 0.82
N TYR A 71 13.12 17.39 -0.30
CA TYR A 71 11.78 16.78 -0.34
C TYR A 71 11.90 15.26 -0.37
N ILE A 72 10.96 14.55 0.27
CA ILE A 72 10.94 13.09 0.35
C ILE A 72 9.56 12.58 -0.02
N LEU A 73 9.47 11.69 -1.01
CA LEU A 73 8.27 10.91 -1.28
C LEU A 73 8.42 9.53 -0.63
N THR A 74 7.55 9.24 0.34
CA THR A 74 7.48 7.92 1.00
C THR A 74 6.32 7.14 0.40
N LEU A 75 6.62 5.96 -0.14
CA LEU A 75 5.62 4.94 -0.44
C LEU A 75 5.49 4.10 0.83
N THR A 76 4.34 4.12 1.51
CA THR A 76 4.21 3.47 2.83
C THR A 76 4.15 1.94 2.75
N ARG A 77 3.56 1.40 1.69
CA ARG A 77 3.44 -0.03 1.40
C ARG A 77 3.50 -0.23 -0.11
N VAL A 78 4.67 -0.60 -0.63
CA VAL A 78 4.84 -0.82 -2.07
C VAL A 78 4.19 -2.11 -2.55
N THR A 79 3.77 -2.11 -3.81
CA THR A 79 3.34 -3.27 -4.60
C THR A 79 4.28 -3.47 -5.78
N VAL A 80 4.26 -4.63 -6.46
CA VAL A 80 5.01 -4.81 -7.73
C VAL A 80 4.65 -3.73 -8.77
N SER A 81 3.42 -3.23 -8.75
CA SER A 81 2.93 -2.14 -9.63
C SER A 81 3.57 -0.76 -9.35
N ASP A 82 4.32 -0.60 -8.26
CA ASP A 82 5.13 0.60 -7.97
C ASP A 82 6.55 0.53 -8.58
N ALA A 83 6.87 -0.53 -9.35
CA ALA A 83 8.16 -0.66 -10.03
C ALA A 83 8.28 0.31 -11.23
N ALA A 84 8.78 1.51 -10.98
CA ALA A 84 8.83 2.61 -11.93
C ALA A 84 10.13 3.44 -11.83
N VAL A 85 10.34 4.36 -12.78
CA VAL A 85 11.25 5.49 -12.57
C VAL A 85 10.46 6.64 -11.95
N TYR A 86 10.92 7.15 -10.80
CA TYR A 86 10.35 8.31 -10.13
C TYR A 86 11.27 9.53 -10.30
N GLN A 87 10.70 10.66 -10.68
CA GLN A 87 11.43 11.90 -10.95
C GLN A 87 10.76 13.05 -10.17
N CYS A 88 11.57 13.96 -9.64
CA CYS A 88 11.09 15.22 -9.09
C CYS A 88 11.52 16.38 -10.00
N CYS A 89 10.68 17.41 -10.10
CA CYS A 89 10.97 18.66 -10.79
C CYS A 89 10.58 19.85 -9.92
N VAL A 90 11.44 20.87 -9.86
CA VAL A 90 11.25 22.11 -9.09
C VAL A 90 10.52 23.13 -9.96
N GLU A 91 9.43 23.71 -9.46
CA GLU A 91 8.47 24.55 -10.21
C GLU A 91 7.88 23.90 -11.49
N GLY A 92 8.13 22.60 -11.70
CA GLY A 92 7.79 21.85 -12.92
C GLY A 92 8.92 21.81 -13.96
N ASP A 93 9.77 22.83 -14.02
CA ASP A 93 10.80 22.99 -15.05
C ASP A 93 12.09 22.20 -14.77
N VAL A 94 12.65 22.32 -13.56
CA VAL A 94 14.00 21.82 -13.26
C VAL A 94 13.94 20.40 -12.67
N CYS A 95 13.99 19.40 -13.53
CA CYS A 95 13.94 17.99 -13.16
C CYS A 95 15.32 17.40 -12.79
N GLY A 96 15.37 16.54 -11.76
CA GLY A 96 16.54 15.70 -11.46
C GLY A 96 16.57 14.39 -12.27
N ASP A 97 17.70 13.67 -12.29
CA ASP A 97 17.92 12.45 -13.10
C ASP A 97 16.90 11.31 -12.90
N GLY A 98 16.20 11.33 -11.76
CA GLY A 98 15.25 10.31 -11.36
C GLY A 98 15.88 9.08 -10.69
N THR A 99 15.03 8.29 -10.05
CA THR A 99 15.40 7.06 -9.35
C THR A 99 14.52 5.91 -9.82
N ARG A 100 15.13 4.86 -10.36
CA ARG A 100 14.43 3.61 -10.66
C ARG A 100 14.18 2.85 -9.36
N LEU A 101 12.93 2.63 -9.01
CA LEU A 101 12.52 1.80 -7.89
C LEU A 101 12.26 0.38 -8.39
N ASN A 102 13.07 -0.58 -7.94
CA ASN A 102 12.89 -1.99 -8.24
C ASN A 102 12.20 -2.68 -7.06
N ILE A 103 11.02 -3.26 -7.30
CA ILE A 103 10.28 -4.03 -6.30
C ILE A 103 10.54 -5.52 -6.56
N SER A 104 11.03 -6.24 -5.55
CA SER A 104 11.02 -7.71 -5.55
C SER A 104 9.82 -8.21 -4.76
N THR A 105 9.06 -9.16 -5.30
CA THR A 105 8.13 -9.94 -4.48
C THR A 105 8.91 -10.58 -3.32
N SER A 106 8.42 -10.40 -2.10
CA SER A 106 8.85 -11.27 -1.01
C SER A 106 8.26 -12.65 -1.29
N GLN A 107 9.09 -13.62 -1.64
CA GLN A 107 8.66 -15.01 -1.56
C GLN A 107 8.21 -15.27 -0.13
N MET A 108 6.90 -15.45 0.09
CA MET A 108 6.44 -16.22 1.25
C MET A 108 7.13 -17.58 1.13
N SER A 109 7.99 -17.89 2.08
CA SER A 109 8.68 -19.18 2.12
C SER A 109 7.64 -20.29 2.09
N SER A 110 7.66 -21.11 1.05
CA SER A 110 6.63 -22.11 0.79
C SER A 110 6.65 -23.19 1.87
N GLY A 111 5.85 -23.01 2.91
CA GLY A 111 5.94 -23.74 4.17
C GLY A 111 4.67 -24.47 4.63
N ALA A 112 3.62 -24.57 3.80
CA ALA A 112 2.39 -25.29 4.13
C ALA A 112 1.60 -25.75 2.89
N LEU A 113 2.18 -26.63 2.06
CA LEU A 113 1.41 -27.45 1.09
C LEU A 113 1.37 -28.90 1.57
N SER A 114 0.52 -29.17 2.56
CA SER A 114 0.25 -30.52 3.06
C SER A 114 -0.69 -31.27 2.10
N LEU A 115 -0.12 -31.86 1.04
CA LEU A 115 -0.83 -32.76 0.14
C LEU A 115 -1.19 -34.07 0.88
N ILE A 116 -2.36 -34.09 1.51
CA ILE A 116 -2.96 -35.32 2.05
C ILE A 116 -3.42 -36.22 0.90
N ASN A 117 -2.60 -37.24 0.61
CA ASN A 117 -2.81 -38.15 -0.52
C ASN A 117 -3.85 -39.25 -0.15
N PRO A 118 -4.92 -39.46 -0.95
CA PRO A 118 -6.00 -40.39 -0.58
C PRO A 118 -5.72 -41.84 -1.01
N THR A 119 -5.44 -42.72 -0.04
CA THR A 119 -5.44 -44.18 -0.24
C THR A 119 -6.16 -44.90 0.91
N HIS A 120 -7.40 -45.32 0.62
CA HIS A 120 -8.25 -46.27 1.38
C HIS A 120 -7.83 -47.74 1.09
N PRO A 121 -8.49 -48.79 1.65
CA PRO A 121 -9.59 -48.86 2.64
C PRO A 121 -9.13 -49.65 3.93
N LEU A 122 -9.86 -50.44 4.76
CA LEU A 122 -11.17 -51.14 4.78
C LEU A 122 -11.78 -51.23 6.21
N PHE A 123 -13.05 -51.64 6.25
CA PHE A 123 -13.91 -52.14 7.34
C PHE A 123 -13.36 -52.56 8.72
N THR A 124 -14.10 -52.14 9.75
CA THR A 124 -14.73 -53.03 10.77
C THR A 124 -16.24 -52.69 10.86
N HIS A 125 -17.07 -53.56 11.46
CA HIS A 125 -18.54 -53.55 11.28
C HIS A 125 -19.35 -53.93 12.54
N SER A 126 -20.37 -53.11 12.87
CA SER A 126 -21.52 -53.39 13.75
C SER A 126 -21.30 -53.63 15.26
N PRO A 127 -22.36 -53.65 16.11
CA PRO A 127 -23.79 -53.34 15.86
C PRO A 127 -24.46 -52.32 16.83
N ASP A 128 -25.69 -51.89 16.49
CA ASP A 128 -26.91 -51.58 17.32
C ASP A 128 -26.84 -50.97 18.76
N GLN A 129 -27.74 -50.08 19.21
CA GLN A 129 -28.89 -49.39 18.57
C GLN A 129 -29.17 -47.99 19.28
N PRO A 130 -30.41 -47.43 19.48
CA PRO A 130 -30.63 -45.98 19.36
C PRO A 130 -30.75 -45.23 20.71
N HIS A 131 -31.08 -43.93 20.69
CA HIS A 131 -32.31 -43.38 21.32
C HIS A 131 -32.44 -41.84 21.22
N THR A 132 -33.49 -41.38 20.50
CA THR A 132 -34.23 -40.09 20.63
C THR A 132 -33.53 -38.71 20.51
N PRO A 133 -34.18 -37.70 19.90
CA PRO A 133 -33.65 -36.33 19.76
C PRO A 133 -34.13 -35.36 20.85
N LEU A 134 -33.32 -34.33 21.15
CA LEU A 134 -33.71 -33.14 21.93
C LEU A 134 -33.13 -31.86 21.32
N PHE A 135 -34.01 -31.07 20.68
CA PHE A 135 -33.91 -29.61 20.64
C PHE A 135 -34.66 -29.03 21.87
N PRO A 136 -34.57 -27.73 22.21
CA PRO A 136 -33.82 -26.64 21.56
C PRO A 136 -32.90 -25.85 22.52
N HIS A 137 -32.11 -24.91 21.99
CA HIS A 137 -32.33 -23.47 22.26
C HIS A 137 -31.45 -22.59 21.37
N SER A 138 -32.01 -21.48 20.90
CA SER A 138 -31.28 -20.44 20.15
C SER A 138 -31.10 -19.21 21.05
N PRO A 139 -29.89 -18.64 21.17
CA PRO A 139 -29.69 -17.36 21.84
C PRO A 139 -30.01 -16.19 20.89
N ASP A 140 -31.11 -15.52 21.19
CA ASP A 140 -31.31 -14.07 21.23
C ASP A 140 -30.82 -13.16 20.07
N GLN A 141 -31.74 -12.36 19.55
CA GLN A 141 -31.48 -11.17 18.75
C GLN A 141 -32.54 -10.11 19.07
N THR A 142 -32.22 -8.83 18.79
CA THR A 142 -33.07 -7.63 19.00
C THR A 142 -33.37 -7.28 20.48
N GLN A 143 -33.37 -6.01 20.92
CA GLN A 143 -33.16 -4.74 20.22
C GLN A 143 -32.66 -3.63 21.17
N PHE A 144 -31.90 -2.66 20.64
CA PHE A 144 -31.61 -1.41 21.36
C PHE A 144 -32.86 -0.52 21.43
N PRO A 145 -33.16 0.14 22.59
CA PRO A 145 -34.24 1.11 22.68
C PRO A 145 -33.87 2.42 21.96
N ALA A 146 -34.78 2.94 21.15
CA ALA A 146 -34.64 4.26 20.52
C ALA A 146 -34.97 5.38 21.52
N LEU A 147 -34.19 6.46 21.52
CA LEU A 147 -34.48 7.67 22.28
C LEU A 147 -35.38 8.61 21.47
N SER A 148 -36.46 9.08 22.10
CA SER A 148 -37.45 9.98 21.49
C SER A 148 -36.86 11.38 21.18
N PRO A 149 -37.35 12.06 20.13
CA PRO A 149 -37.00 13.46 19.89
C PRO A 149 -37.55 14.37 21.00
N LYS A 150 -36.83 15.48 21.27
CA LYS A 150 -37.34 16.56 22.12
C LYS A 150 -38.26 17.49 21.32
N SER A 151 -39.30 17.98 21.99
CA SER A 151 -39.98 19.23 21.66
C SER A 151 -39.31 20.43 22.33
#